data_AF-A0A6B1GMS2-F1
#
_entry.id   AF-A0A6B1GMS2-F1
#
_cell.length_a   1.000
_cell.length_b   1.000
_cell.length_c   1.000
_cell.angle_alpha   90.00
_cell.angle_beta   90.00
_cell.angle_gamma   90.00
#
_symmetry.space_group_name_H-M   'P 1'
#
loop_
_entity.id
_entity.type
_entity.pdbx_description
1 polymer ?
#
loop_
_entity_poly.entity_id
_entity_poly.type
_entity_poly.pdbx_seq_one_letter_code
_entity_poly.pdbx_strand_id
1 'polypeptide(L)'
;MNLIGVPFDERVFIEGGVDVFPVFLSNEPNRIRNAGFEINVFDPTDHGVATLGLTIVTHEDTIAEDRELVQAFVRAAMRGANYAAANIEHAIEIVLTHAEGADASHQRYLLETDLRNAQRANGMGRATLDQWEALQGVLLEFDPAFESPVDVSTVFDGSFVDAIYNDDGTIK
;
A
#
# COMPACT_ATOMS: atom_id res chain seq x y z
N MET A 1 -12.68 9.00 -24.84
CA MET A 1 -11.81 8.08 -24.08
C MET A 1 -12.35 6.68 -24.30
N ASN A 2 -11.51 5.75 -24.75
CA ASN A 2 -11.88 4.34 -24.91
C ASN A 2 -11.23 3.55 -23.77
N LEU A 3 -12.02 2.96 -22.88
CA LEU A 3 -11.50 2.19 -21.75
C LEU A 3 -11.40 0.72 -22.15
N ILE A 4 -10.22 0.13 -21.96
CA ILE A 4 -10.01 -1.30 -22.16
C ILE A 4 -9.48 -1.92 -20.87
N GLY A 5 -9.96 -3.12 -20.54
CA GLY A 5 -9.39 -3.89 -19.45
C GLY A 5 -7.97 -4.33 -19.82
N VAL A 6 -7.01 -4.10 -18.92
CA VAL A 6 -5.62 -4.51 -19.12
C VAL A 6 -5.24 -5.59 -18.10
N PRO A 7 -4.44 -6.61 -18.51
CA PRO A 7 -3.89 -7.57 -17.57
C PRO A 7 -2.81 -6.93 -16.69
N PHE A 8 -2.41 -7.63 -15.62
CA PHE A 8 -1.23 -7.29 -14.80
C PHE A 8 0.08 -7.60 -15.54
N ASP A 9 0.26 -6.99 -16.72
CA ASP A 9 1.40 -7.18 -17.59
C ASP A 9 1.68 -5.87 -18.35
N GLU A 10 2.76 -5.20 -17.96
CA GLU A 10 3.15 -3.90 -18.50
C GLU A 10 3.52 -3.92 -19.99
N ARG A 11 3.68 -5.11 -20.59
CA ARG A 11 3.97 -5.25 -22.03
C ARG A 11 2.90 -4.62 -22.90
N VAL A 12 1.63 -4.68 -22.49
CA VAL A 12 0.53 -4.04 -23.25
C VAL A 12 0.73 -2.53 -23.41
N PHE A 13 1.35 -1.89 -22.42
CA PHE A 13 1.71 -0.48 -22.47
C PHE A 13 2.97 -0.26 -23.31
N ILE A 14 4.02 -1.05 -23.07
CA ILE A 14 5.29 -0.97 -23.80
C ILE A 14 5.11 -1.15 -25.31
N GLU A 15 4.22 -2.06 -25.72
CA GLU A 15 3.91 -2.38 -27.12
C GLU A 15 2.92 -1.38 -27.76
N GLY A 16 2.47 -0.35 -27.02
CA GLY A 16 1.56 0.68 -27.52
C GLY A 16 0.11 0.23 -27.65
N GLY A 17 -0.29 -0.83 -26.95
CA GLY A 17 -1.67 -1.30 -26.89
C GLY A 17 -2.59 -0.38 -26.07
N VAL A 18 -2.02 0.41 -25.15
CA VAL A 18 -2.71 1.45 -24.38
C VAL A 18 -1.84 2.69 -24.21
N ASP A 19 -2.49 3.86 -24.13
CA ASP A 19 -1.81 5.14 -23.88
C ASP A 19 -1.52 5.39 -22.39
N VAL A 20 -2.30 4.77 -21.49
CA VAL A 20 -2.19 4.92 -20.03
C VAL A 20 -2.37 3.54 -19.39
N PHE A 21 -1.55 3.22 -18.39
CA PHE A 21 -1.53 1.93 -17.72
C PHE A 21 -1.55 2.12 -16.19
N PRO A 22 -2.45 1.44 -15.45
CA PRO A 22 -2.48 1.49 -14.00
C PRO A 22 -1.28 0.72 -13.43
N VAL A 23 -0.68 1.25 -12.36
CA VAL A 23 0.56 0.70 -11.78
C VAL A 23 0.53 0.78 -10.25
N PHE A 24 1.33 -0.07 -9.60
CA PHE A 24 1.88 0.20 -8.29
C PHE A 24 3.19 0.98 -8.45
N LEU A 25 3.31 2.11 -7.75
CA LEU A 25 4.48 3.00 -7.87
C LEU A 25 5.82 2.29 -7.62
N SER A 26 5.81 1.30 -6.73
CA SER A 26 6.96 0.49 -6.33
C SER A 26 7.31 -0.64 -7.31
N ASN A 27 6.46 -0.94 -8.29
CA ASN A 27 6.64 -2.11 -9.15
C ASN A 27 6.84 -1.74 -10.64
N GLU A 28 5.75 -1.53 -11.38
CA GLU A 28 5.78 -1.43 -12.84
C GLU A 28 6.63 -0.25 -13.35
N PRO A 29 6.66 0.94 -12.70
CA PRO A 29 7.51 2.04 -13.15
C PRO A 29 9.01 1.69 -13.16
N ASN A 30 9.46 0.82 -12.26
CA ASN A 30 10.86 0.37 -12.25
C ASN A 30 11.12 -0.62 -13.38
N ARG A 31 10.22 -1.58 -13.59
CA ARG A 31 10.34 -2.59 -14.64
C ARG A 31 10.33 -1.95 -16.04
N ILE A 32 9.43 -1.00 -16.29
CA ILE A 32 9.34 -0.30 -17.57
C ILE A 32 10.61 0.52 -17.85
N ARG A 33 11.14 1.24 -16.85
CA ARG A 33 12.40 1.98 -16.99
C ARG A 33 13.60 1.08 -17.21
N ASN A 34 13.67 -0.06 -16.51
CA ASN A 34 14.72 -1.05 -16.70
C ASN A 34 14.66 -1.71 -18.09
N ALA A 35 13.48 -1.75 -18.72
CA ALA A 35 13.33 -2.17 -20.11
C ALA A 35 13.75 -1.09 -21.14
N GLY A 36 14.20 0.08 -20.69
CA GLY A 36 14.73 1.16 -21.54
C GLY A 36 13.68 2.18 -21.99
N PHE A 37 12.50 2.19 -21.35
CA PHE A 37 11.42 3.12 -21.69
C PHE A 37 11.32 4.24 -20.65
N GLU A 38 11.25 5.47 -21.14
CA GLU A 38 10.92 6.62 -20.31
C GLU A 38 9.40 6.73 -20.15
N ILE A 39 8.96 7.01 -18.93
CA ILE A 39 7.55 7.14 -18.59
C ILE A 39 7.28 8.37 -17.73
N ASN A 40 6.11 8.95 -17.92
CA ASN A 40 5.54 9.90 -16.99
C ASN A 40 4.61 9.15 -16.04
N VAL A 41 4.78 9.37 -14.74
CA VAL A 41 3.90 8.79 -13.71
C VAL A 41 2.94 9.88 -13.28
N PHE A 42 1.64 9.57 -13.30
CA PHE A 42 0.58 10.43 -12.77
C PHE A 42 0.12 9.84 -11.45
N ASP A 43 0.52 10.46 -10.33
CA ASP A 43 0.00 10.09 -9.03
C ASP A 43 -1.35 10.81 -8.79
N PRO A 44 -2.46 10.08 -8.59
CA PRO A 44 -3.76 10.70 -8.32
C PRO A 44 -3.73 11.64 -7.09
N THR A 45 -2.86 11.38 -6.12
CA THR A 45 -2.75 12.17 -4.89
C THR A 45 -2.19 13.58 -5.15
N ASP A 46 -1.34 13.75 -6.18
CA ASP A 46 -0.86 15.08 -6.63
C ASP A 46 -1.98 15.94 -7.22
N HIS A 47 -3.13 15.33 -7.52
CA HIS A 47 -4.31 15.96 -8.12
C HIS A 47 -5.52 15.98 -7.17
N GLY A 48 -5.30 15.70 -5.87
CA GLY A 48 -6.35 15.76 -4.85
C GLY A 48 -7.31 14.56 -4.87
N VAL A 49 -7.00 13.51 -5.63
CA VAL A 49 -7.76 12.26 -5.60
C VAL A 49 -7.23 11.41 -4.45
N ALA A 50 -8.02 11.30 -3.39
CA ALA A 50 -7.68 10.51 -2.22
C ALA A 50 -7.60 9.02 -2.56
N THR A 51 -6.51 8.38 -2.15
CA THR A 51 -6.30 6.94 -2.28
C THR A 51 -5.78 6.38 -0.97
N LEU A 52 -6.04 5.09 -0.73
CA LEU A 52 -5.42 4.33 0.35
C LEU A 52 -4.58 3.21 -0.24
N GLY A 53 -3.45 2.94 0.41
CA GLY A 53 -2.58 1.83 0.07
C GLY A 53 -3.09 0.49 0.59
N LEU A 54 -2.22 -0.51 0.52
CA LEU A 54 -2.49 -1.84 1.07
C LEU A 54 -2.82 -1.76 2.56
N THR A 55 -3.87 -2.46 2.96
CA THR A 55 -4.41 -2.46 4.33
C THR A 55 -4.53 -3.90 4.83
N ILE A 56 -4.23 -4.12 6.12
CA ILE A 56 -4.48 -5.41 6.78
C ILE A 56 -5.97 -5.53 7.03
N VAL A 57 -6.59 -6.58 6.52
CA VAL A 57 -8.02 -6.86 6.70
C VAL A 57 -8.21 -8.17 7.47
N THR A 58 -9.24 -8.22 8.31
CA THR A 58 -9.66 -9.42 9.04
C THR A 58 -11.18 -9.38 9.24
N HIS A 59 -11.77 -10.50 9.63
CA HIS A 59 -13.20 -10.55 9.95
C HIS A 59 -13.49 -9.89 11.30
N GLU A 60 -14.64 -9.23 11.41
CA GLU A 60 -15.11 -8.67 12.69
C GLU A 60 -15.21 -9.75 13.78
N ASP A 61 -15.69 -10.94 13.43
CA ASP A 61 -15.78 -12.08 14.35
C ASP A 61 -14.40 -12.49 14.88
N THR A 62 -13.34 -12.43 14.07
CA THR A 62 -11.98 -12.72 14.52
C THR A 62 -11.49 -11.72 15.57
N ILE A 63 -11.87 -10.44 15.43
CA ILE A 63 -11.56 -9.41 16.42
C ILE A 63 -12.39 -9.63 17.71
N ALA A 64 -13.66 -9.99 17.56
CA ALA A 64 -14.57 -10.20 18.69
C ALA A 64 -14.21 -11.45 19.51
N GLU A 65 -13.80 -12.52 18.84
CA GLU A 65 -13.41 -13.78 19.46
C GLU A 65 -12.02 -13.71 20.11
N ASP A 66 -11.03 -13.13 19.41
CA ASP A 66 -9.65 -13.06 19.91
C ASP A 66 -8.93 -11.78 19.47
N ARG A 67 -9.26 -10.68 20.16
CA ARG A 67 -8.60 -9.38 19.96
C ARG A 67 -7.10 -9.43 20.23
N GLU A 68 -6.65 -10.27 21.17
CA GLU A 68 -5.22 -10.38 21.52
C GLU A 68 -4.42 -11.03 20.38
N LEU A 69 -4.99 -12.05 19.72
CA LEU A 69 -4.41 -12.64 18.51
C LEU A 69 -4.23 -11.60 17.40
N VAL A 70 -5.28 -10.82 17.10
CA VAL A 70 -5.21 -9.76 16.07
C VAL A 70 -4.17 -8.72 16.47
N GLN A 71 -4.16 -8.28 17.72
CA GLN A 71 -3.18 -7.32 18.23
C GLN A 71 -1.74 -7.85 18.14
N ALA A 72 -1.52 -9.14 18.43
CA ALA A 72 -0.22 -9.78 18.34
C ALA A 72 0.26 -9.86 16.88
N PHE A 73 -0.63 -10.20 15.95
CA PHE A 73 -0.35 -10.23 14.52
C PHE A 73 0.04 -8.84 14.00
N VAL A 74 -0.79 -7.82 14.25
CA VAL A 74 -0.51 -6.44 13.79
C VAL A 74 0.79 -5.92 14.42
N ARG A 75 1.04 -6.22 15.71
CA ARG A 75 2.31 -5.86 16.37
C ARG A 75 3.52 -6.53 15.70
N ALA A 76 3.43 -7.81 15.38
CA ALA A 76 4.51 -8.53 14.71
C ALA A 76 4.77 -7.99 13.30
N ALA A 77 3.71 -7.76 12.52
CA ALA A 77 3.79 -7.20 11.17
C ALA A 77 4.45 -5.81 11.19
N MET A 78 4.00 -4.91 12.07
CA MET A 78 4.57 -3.57 12.15
C MET A 78 6.01 -3.56 12.65
N ARG A 79 6.38 -4.43 13.60
CA ARG A 79 7.77 -4.61 14.01
C ARG A 79 8.64 -5.12 12.85
N GLY A 80 8.12 -6.04 12.04
CA GLY A 80 8.77 -6.51 10.81
C GLY A 80 9.01 -5.39 9.80
N ALA A 81 8.00 -4.55 9.53
CA ALA A 81 8.12 -3.41 8.62
C ALA A 81 9.17 -2.39 9.11
N ASN A 82 9.17 -2.05 10.39
CA ASN A 82 10.18 -1.15 10.96
C ASN A 82 11.58 -1.78 10.99
N TYR A 83 11.68 -3.10 11.23
CA TYR A 83 12.94 -3.82 11.11
C TYR A 83 13.49 -3.74 9.69
N ALA A 84 12.65 -3.97 8.67
CA ALA A 84 13.04 -3.86 7.27
C ALA A 84 13.50 -2.45 6.93
N ALA A 85 12.79 -1.42 7.42
CA ALA A 85 13.18 -0.01 7.24
C ALA A 85 14.58 0.30 7.79
N ALA A 86 14.96 -0.32 8.91
CA ALA A 86 16.26 -0.14 9.54
C ALA A 86 17.36 -1.08 8.96
N ASN A 87 16.99 -2.13 8.22
CA ASN A 87 17.88 -3.20 7.78
C ASN A 87 17.59 -3.62 6.33
N ILE A 88 17.61 -2.65 5.40
CA ILE A 88 17.22 -2.84 3.99
C ILE A 88 17.92 -4.04 3.34
N GLU A 89 19.25 -4.14 3.46
CA GLU A 89 20.04 -5.25 2.89
C GLU A 89 19.54 -6.61 3.36
N HIS A 90 19.40 -6.76 4.67
CA HIS A 90 19.00 -8.02 5.27
C HIS A 90 17.53 -8.35 4.98
N ALA A 91 16.66 -7.35 4.89
CA ALA A 91 15.29 -7.54 4.46
C ALA A 91 15.21 -8.07 3.02
N ILE A 92 16.03 -7.54 2.10
CA ILE A 92 16.12 -8.05 0.73
C ILE A 92 16.63 -9.49 0.72
N GLU A 93 17.67 -9.82 1.49
CA GLU A 93 18.17 -11.19 1.61
C GLU A 93 17.08 -12.17 2.06
N ILE A 94 16.27 -11.79 3.05
CA ILE A 94 15.12 -12.58 3.51
C ILE A 94 14.10 -12.74 2.39
N VAL A 95 13.78 -11.69 1.61
CA VAL A 95 12.83 -11.81 0.49
C VAL A 95 13.36 -12.78 -0.57
N LEU A 96 14.65 -12.69 -0.92
CA LEU A 96 15.26 -13.54 -1.96
C LEU A 96 15.34 -15.02 -1.59
N THR A 97 15.27 -15.38 -0.31
CA THR A 97 15.18 -16.80 0.11
C THR A 97 13.80 -17.41 -0.18
N HIS A 98 12.78 -16.57 -0.31
CA HIS A 98 11.38 -16.98 -0.50
C HIS A 98 10.82 -16.66 -1.89
N ALA A 99 11.45 -15.74 -2.63
CA ALA A 99 11.03 -15.32 -3.96
C ALA A 99 12.01 -15.83 -5.03
N GLU A 100 11.82 -17.08 -5.48
CA GLU A 100 12.65 -17.67 -6.53
C GLU A 100 12.59 -16.83 -7.83
N GLY A 101 13.77 -16.51 -8.38
CA GLY A 101 13.89 -15.72 -9.61
C GLY A 101 13.68 -14.22 -9.44
N ALA A 102 13.49 -13.72 -8.22
CA ALA A 102 13.40 -12.29 -7.96
C ALA A 102 14.75 -11.59 -8.19
N ASP A 103 14.70 -10.40 -8.79
CA ASP A 103 15.86 -9.53 -8.96
C ASP A 103 16.11 -8.68 -7.71
N ALA A 104 17.31 -8.76 -7.14
CA ALA A 104 17.65 -8.07 -5.90
C ALA A 104 17.56 -6.53 -6.02
N SER A 105 17.92 -5.98 -7.18
CA SER A 105 17.87 -4.52 -7.40
C SER A 105 16.44 -4.01 -7.50
N HIS A 106 15.56 -4.80 -8.12
CA HIS A 106 14.13 -4.53 -8.20
C HIS A 106 13.46 -4.64 -6.82
N GLN A 107 13.79 -5.68 -6.04
CA GLN A 107 13.26 -5.83 -4.67
C GLN A 107 13.69 -4.69 -3.75
N ARG A 108 14.93 -4.18 -3.91
CA ARG A 108 15.36 -2.96 -3.23
C ARG A 108 14.51 -1.77 -3.59
N TYR A 109 14.33 -1.52 -4.89
CA TYR A 109 13.53 -0.39 -5.37
C TYR A 109 12.10 -0.46 -4.82
N LEU A 110 11.51 -1.65 -4.82
CA LEU A 110 10.17 -1.90 -4.29
C LEU A 110 10.10 -1.51 -2.81
N LEU A 111 10.99 -2.09 -1.99
CA LEU A 111 11.03 -1.83 -0.55
C LEU A 111 11.26 -0.35 -0.22
N GLU A 112 12.25 0.29 -0.86
CA GLU A 112 12.56 1.71 -0.62
C GLU A 112 11.42 2.64 -1.05
N THR A 113 10.70 2.30 -2.13
CA THR A 113 9.53 3.07 -2.58
C THR A 113 8.37 2.93 -1.61
N ASP A 114 8.06 1.70 -1.19
CA ASP A 114 6.98 1.44 -0.23
C ASP A 114 7.27 2.09 1.13
N LEU A 115 8.51 2.02 1.62
CA LEU A 115 8.91 2.67 2.87
C LEU A 115 8.78 4.19 2.82
N ARG A 116 9.13 4.81 1.69
CA ARG A 116 8.93 6.24 1.47
C ARG A 116 7.46 6.62 1.52
N ASN A 117 6.61 5.85 0.85
CA ASN A 117 5.16 6.08 0.82
C ASN A 117 4.49 5.82 2.16
N ALA A 118 5.03 4.88 2.95
CA ALA A 118 4.54 4.52 4.27
C ALA A 118 5.06 5.43 5.40
N GLN A 119 6.03 6.32 5.11
CA GLN A 119 6.62 7.20 6.12
C GLN A 119 5.58 8.17 6.70
N ARG A 120 5.49 8.22 8.03
CA ARG A 120 4.62 9.12 8.78
C ARG A 120 5.34 9.58 10.04
N ALA A 121 5.11 10.83 10.46
CA ALA A 121 5.75 11.39 11.65
C ALA A 121 5.34 10.66 12.95
N ASN A 122 4.14 10.08 12.98
CA ASN A 122 3.56 9.41 14.15
C ASN A 122 3.62 7.87 14.07
N GLY A 123 4.42 7.31 13.15
CA GLY A 123 4.60 5.87 12.99
C GLY A 123 3.88 5.29 11.77
N MET A 124 4.52 4.30 11.15
CA MET A 124 4.04 3.65 9.93
C MET A 124 2.73 2.89 10.17
N GLY A 125 1.82 2.91 9.20
CA GLY A 125 0.58 2.12 9.21
C GLY A 125 -0.59 2.75 9.95
N ARG A 126 -0.41 3.90 10.62
CA ARG A 126 -1.53 4.64 11.21
C ARG A 126 -2.44 5.20 10.10
N ALA A 127 -3.74 5.04 10.29
CA ALA A 127 -4.78 5.61 9.45
C ALA A 127 -5.62 6.60 10.27
N THR A 128 -6.26 7.54 9.58
CA THR A 128 -7.14 8.56 10.18
C THR A 128 -8.52 8.50 9.57
N LEU A 129 -9.54 8.92 10.33
CA LEU A 129 -10.92 8.97 9.84
C LEU A 129 -11.03 9.81 8.56
N ASP A 130 -10.40 10.99 8.55
CA ASP A 130 -10.35 11.89 7.39
C ASP A 130 -9.83 11.20 6.13
N GLN A 131 -8.80 10.35 6.23
CA GLN A 131 -8.26 9.64 5.06
C GLN A 131 -9.26 8.64 4.48
N TRP A 132 -9.98 7.93 5.35
CA TRP A 132 -10.99 6.97 4.93
C TRP A 132 -12.27 7.66 4.42
N GLU A 133 -12.69 8.77 5.04
CA GLU A 133 -13.79 9.60 4.56
C GLU A 133 -13.48 10.21 3.19
N ALA A 134 -12.25 10.66 2.98
CA ALA A 134 -11.80 11.17 1.68
C ALA A 134 -11.84 10.06 0.60
N LEU A 135 -11.38 8.84 0.91
CA LEU A 135 -11.50 7.70 0.00
C LEU A 135 -12.97 7.40 -0.32
N GLN A 136 -13.84 7.35 0.71
CA GLN A 136 -15.27 7.14 0.50
C GLN A 136 -15.87 8.22 -0.41
N GLY A 137 -15.48 9.48 -0.25
CA GLY A 137 -15.91 10.56 -1.12
C GLY A 137 -15.60 10.30 -2.59
N VAL A 138 -14.36 9.87 -2.89
CA VAL A 138 -13.95 9.48 -4.25
C VAL A 138 -14.78 8.30 -4.76
N LEU A 139 -14.97 7.26 -3.94
CA LEU A 139 -15.74 6.07 -4.35
C LEU A 139 -17.22 6.41 -4.64
N LEU A 140 -17.87 7.21 -3.80
CA LEU A 140 -19.25 7.64 -4.00
C LEU A 140 -19.42 8.55 -5.23
N GLU A 141 -18.41 9.35 -5.56
CA GLU A 141 -18.47 10.25 -6.73
C GLU A 141 -18.26 9.50 -8.05
N PHE A 142 -17.34 8.54 -8.09
CA PHE A 142 -16.84 7.97 -9.34
C PHE A 142 -17.15 6.49 -9.55
N ASP A 143 -17.49 5.72 -8.52
CA ASP A 143 -17.82 4.30 -8.64
C ASP A 143 -19.33 4.06 -8.43
N PRO A 144 -20.08 3.69 -9.48
CA PRO A 144 -21.52 3.45 -9.38
C PRO A 144 -21.91 2.28 -8.47
N ALA A 145 -20.96 1.44 -8.02
CA ALA A 145 -21.21 0.41 -7.03
C ALA A 145 -21.44 0.97 -5.61
N PHE A 146 -21.01 2.21 -5.35
CA PHE A 146 -21.17 2.87 -4.04
C PHE A 146 -22.33 3.85 -4.09
N GLU A 147 -23.51 3.38 -3.70
CA GLU A 147 -24.76 4.17 -3.79
C GLU A 147 -24.98 5.12 -2.60
N SER A 148 -24.38 4.83 -1.44
CA SER A 148 -24.60 5.60 -0.22
C SER A 148 -23.40 5.50 0.74
N PRO A 149 -23.12 6.55 1.54
CA PRO A 149 -22.04 6.52 2.50
C PRO A 149 -22.30 5.50 3.61
N VAL A 150 -21.22 4.95 4.16
CA VAL A 150 -21.22 4.17 5.40
C VAL A 150 -20.59 4.99 6.53
N ASP A 151 -20.82 4.54 7.76
CA ASP A 151 -20.06 5.07 8.90
C ASP A 151 -18.63 4.53 8.83
N VAL A 152 -17.72 5.40 8.42
CA VAL A 152 -16.31 5.04 8.21
C VAL A 152 -15.64 4.63 9.53
N SER A 153 -16.15 5.08 10.68
CA SER A 153 -15.62 4.64 11.98
C SER A 153 -15.86 3.16 12.26
N THR A 154 -16.77 2.51 11.53
CA THR A 154 -17.02 1.07 11.65
C THR A 154 -16.22 0.22 10.65
N VAL A 155 -15.53 0.83 9.68
CA VAL A 155 -14.81 0.07 8.63
C VAL A 155 -13.32 -0.13 8.92
N PHE A 156 -12.77 0.59 9.90
CA PHE A 156 -11.38 0.42 10.33
C PHE A 156 -11.23 0.62 11.85
N ASP A 157 -10.34 -0.16 12.47
CA ASP A 157 -9.95 -0.01 13.88
C ASP A 157 -8.47 0.35 13.97
N GLY A 158 -8.18 1.66 14.03
CA GLY A 158 -6.81 2.18 14.13
C GLY A 158 -6.11 1.84 15.45
N SER A 159 -6.87 1.44 16.49
CA SER A 159 -6.31 1.26 17.82
C SER A 159 -5.27 0.13 17.90
N PHE A 160 -5.35 -0.86 17.01
CA PHE A 160 -4.36 -1.94 16.91
C PHE A 160 -2.96 -1.43 16.54
N VAL A 161 -2.89 -0.41 15.67
CA VAL A 161 -1.64 0.23 15.26
C VAL A 161 -1.22 1.28 16.28
N ASP A 162 -2.18 2.08 16.77
CA ASP A 162 -1.90 3.12 17.78
C ASP A 162 -1.33 2.54 19.07
N ALA A 163 -1.74 1.32 19.44
CA ALA A 163 -1.19 0.60 20.58
C ALA A 163 0.31 0.29 20.47
N ILE A 164 0.89 0.32 19.25
CA ILE A 164 2.29 -0.05 18.99
C ILE A 164 3.23 1.14 19.11
N TYR A 165 2.76 2.36 18.84
CA TYR A 165 3.61 3.54 18.75
C TYR A 165 3.38 4.54 19.88
N ASN A 166 4.45 5.21 20.29
CA ASN A 166 4.39 6.47 21.02
C ASN A 166 3.93 7.61 20.08
N ASP A 167 3.63 8.77 20.66
CA ASP A 167 3.17 9.93 19.89
C ASP A 167 4.25 10.49 18.93
N ASP A 168 5.53 10.23 19.25
CA ASP A 168 6.68 10.59 18.42
C ASP A 168 6.99 9.56 17.30
N GLY A 169 6.14 8.55 17.14
CA GLY A 169 6.29 7.50 16.13
C GLY A 169 7.30 6.41 16.46
N THR A 170 7.91 6.43 17.66
CA THR A 170 8.77 5.32 18.13
C THR A 170 7.92 4.12 18.58
N ILE A 171 8.41 2.91 18.36
CA ILE A 171 7.73 1.67 18.81
C ILE A 171 7.85 1.54 20.34
N LYS A 172 6.75 1.11 20.98
CA LYS A 172 6.67 0.73 22.40
C LYS A 172 7.31 -0.63 22.73
#